data_AF-A0A2H6N1L9-F1
#
_entry.id   AF-A0A2H6N1L9-F1
#
_cell.length_a   1.000
_cell.length_b   1.000
_cell.length_c   1.000
_cell.angle_alpha   90.00
_cell.angle_beta   90.00
_cell.angle_gamma   90.00
#
_symmetry.space_group_name_H-M   'P 1'
#
loop_
_entity.id
_entity.type
_entity.pdbx_description
1 polymer ?
#
loop_
_entity_poly.entity_id
_entity_poly.type
_entity_poly.pdbx_seq_one_letter_code
_entity_poly.pdbx_strand_id
1 'polypeptide(L)'
;TVTDKKIAILGFAFKKDTGDTRESSSIYISKYLMDEGARLHIYDPKVLKEQIILDLSHPGVSEDDQVSRLVTITKDPYEACEEAHALVICTEWDMFKELDYQ
;
A
#
# COMPACT_ATOMS: atom_id res chain seq x y z
N THR A 1 16.04 9.33 4.51
CA THR A 1 15.62 7.95 4.30
C THR A 1 14.53 7.59 5.29
N VAL A 2 13.64 6.67 4.90
CA VAL A 2 12.54 6.15 5.75
C VAL A 2 12.79 4.68 6.13
N THR A 3 14.05 4.28 6.13
CA THR A 3 14.50 2.92 6.41
C THR A 3 13.90 2.38 7.70
N ASP A 4 13.31 1.18 7.61
CA ASP A 4 12.64 0.45 8.69
C ASP A 4 11.42 1.14 9.33
N LYS A 5 11.01 2.31 8.85
CA LYS A 5 9.77 2.94 9.31
C LYS A 5 8.57 2.24 8.70
N LYS A 6 7.62 1.85 9.55
CA LYS A 6 6.28 1.43 9.14
C LYS A 6 5.51 2.63 8.58
N ILE A 7 4.99 2.51 7.36
CA ILE A 7 4.13 3.50 6.71
C ILE A 7 2.86 2.80 6.24
N ALA A 8 1.71 3.32 6.66
CA ALA A 8 0.41 2.85 6.21
C ALA A 8 0.05 3.50 4.87
N ILE A 9 -0.34 2.69 3.89
CA ILE A 9 -0.87 3.14 2.60
C ILE A 9 -2.34 2.74 2.54
N LEU A 10 -3.23 3.74 2.56
CA LEU A 10 -4.66 3.54 2.41
C LEU A 10 -5.09 3.90 0.99
N GLY A 11 -5.51 2.88 0.25
CA GLY A 11 -5.90 2.96 -1.15
C GLY A 11 -4.77 2.56 -2.10
N PHE A 12 -5.08 1.62 -2.98
CA PHE A 12 -4.18 1.13 -4.03
C PHE A 12 -4.79 1.22 -5.43
N ALA A 13 -6.12 1.17 -5.54
CA ALA A 13 -6.81 1.41 -6.80
C ALA A 13 -6.51 2.82 -7.34
N PHE A 14 -6.57 3.01 -8.67
CA PHE A 14 -6.28 4.32 -9.28
C PHE A 14 -7.33 5.39 -8.93
N LYS A 15 -8.52 4.98 -8.49
CA LYS A 15 -9.61 5.81 -7.99
C LYS A 15 -10.55 4.97 -7.12
N LYS A 16 -11.50 5.60 -6.43
CA LYS A 16 -12.50 4.84 -5.66
C LYS A 16 -13.45 4.00 -6.53
N ASP A 17 -14.13 3.08 -5.87
CA ASP A 17 -15.17 2.17 -6.38
C ASP A 17 -14.72 1.12 -7.41
N THR A 18 -13.42 0.95 -7.64
CA THR A 18 -12.86 -0.07 -8.53
C THR A 18 -11.72 -0.83 -7.86
N GLY A 19 -11.43 -2.04 -8.35
CA GLY A 19 -10.22 -2.80 -8.03
C GLY A 19 -9.12 -2.65 -9.10
N ASP A 20 -9.31 -1.73 -10.05
CA ASP A 20 -8.34 -1.49 -11.13
C ASP A 20 -7.16 -0.66 -10.62
N THR A 21 -5.96 -1.16 -10.87
CA THR A 21 -4.69 -0.58 -10.39
C THR A 21 -3.84 0.00 -11.50
N ARG A 22 -4.26 -0.14 -12.77
CA ARG A 22 -3.48 0.35 -13.92
C ARG A 22 -3.25 1.85 -13.81
N GLU A 23 -2.00 2.27 -13.94
CA GLU A 23 -1.56 3.67 -13.77
C GLU A 23 -1.91 4.28 -12.40
N SER A 24 -2.12 3.46 -11.37
CA SER A 24 -2.40 3.96 -10.02
C SER A 24 -1.18 4.70 -9.47
N SER A 25 -1.42 5.91 -8.97
CA SER A 25 -0.40 6.71 -8.28
C SER A 25 0.13 5.99 -7.03
N SER A 26 -0.66 5.12 -6.40
CA SER A 26 -0.25 4.32 -5.26
C SER A 26 0.92 3.40 -5.58
N ILE A 27 1.01 2.87 -6.81
CA ILE A 27 2.12 2.01 -7.24
C ILE A 27 3.43 2.82 -7.23
N TYR A 28 3.41 4.00 -7.85
CA TYR A 28 4.58 4.87 -7.92
C TYR A 28 5.03 5.33 -6.53
N ILE A 29 4.10 5.80 -5.70
CA ILE A 29 4.39 6.23 -4.32
C ILE A 29 4.99 5.08 -3.50
N SER A 30 4.40 3.88 -3.60
CA SER A 30 4.87 2.71 -2.87
C SER A 30 6.28 2.32 -3.29
N LYS A 31 6.59 2.30 -4.59
CA LYS A 31 7.95 2.01 -5.09
C LYS A 31 8.98 3.02 -4.58
N TYR A 32 8.67 4.31 -4.64
CA TYR A 32 9.56 5.35 -4.07
C TYR A 32 9.84 5.15 -2.57
N LEU A 33 8.82 4.78 -1.78
CA LEU A 33 9.00 4.52 -0.36
C LEU A 33 9.77 3.22 -0.10
N MET A 34 9.55 2.18 -0.91
CA MET A 34 10.29 0.92 -0.85
C MET A 34 11.77 1.11 -1.18
N ASP A 35 12.10 1.96 -2.15
CA ASP A 35 13.48 2.31 -2.52
C ASP A 35 14.20 3.04 -1.38
N GLU A 36 13.48 3.81 -0.58
CA GLU A 36 13.98 4.45 0.64
C GLU A 36 13.99 3.51 1.87
N GLY A 37 13.57 2.25 1.71
CA GLY A 37 13.58 1.20 2.72
C GLY A 37 12.42 1.22 3.71
N ALA A 38 11.30 1.86 3.37
CA ALA A 38 10.10 1.83 4.22
C ALA A 38 9.46 0.44 4.26
N ARG A 39 8.83 0.12 5.40
CA ARG A 39 7.97 -1.06 5.55
C ARG A 39 6.53 -0.64 5.32
N LEU A 40 6.00 -0.96 4.15
CA LEU A 40 4.66 -0.57 3.74
C LEU A 40 3.62 -1.56 4.25
N HIS A 41 2.57 -1.02 4.87
CA HIS A 41 1.36 -1.76 5.19
C HIS A 41 0.22 -1.19 4.35
N ILE A 42 -0.26 -1.97 3.38
CA ILE A 42 -1.17 -1.51 2.35
C ILE A 42 -2.55 -2.10 2.58
N TYR A 43 -3.56 -1.24 2.61
CA TYR A 43 -4.97 -1.61 2.62
C TYR A 43 -5.70 -0.97 1.45
N ASP A 44 -6.46 -1.77 0.70
CA ASP A 44 -7.46 -1.31 -0.26
C ASP A 44 -8.70 -2.22 -0.17
N PRO A 45 -9.93 -1.67 -0.18
CA PRO A 45 -11.14 -2.46 0.01
C PRO A 45 -11.53 -3.33 -1.20
N LYS A 46 -10.99 -3.09 -2.41
CA LYS A 46 -11.38 -3.80 -3.64
C LYS A 46 -10.22 -4.42 -4.42
N VAL A 47 -8.98 -3.99 -4.20
CA VAL A 47 -7.82 -4.56 -4.90
C VAL A 47 -7.39 -5.88 -4.24
N LEU A 48 -7.18 -6.90 -5.06
CA LEU A 48 -6.69 -8.21 -4.59
C LEU A 48 -5.21 -8.14 -4.18
N LYS A 49 -4.86 -8.86 -3.13
CA LYS A 49 -3.48 -8.95 -2.63
C LYS A 49 -2.49 -9.34 -3.73
N GLU A 50 -2.86 -10.31 -4.55
CA GLU A 50 -2.03 -10.83 -5.63
C GLU A 50 -1.75 -9.75 -6.69
N GLN A 51 -2.73 -8.88 -6.95
CA GLN A 51 -2.57 -7.74 -7.86
C GLN A 51 -1.60 -6.70 -7.30
N ILE A 52 -1.72 -6.37 -6.00
CA ILE A 52 -0.79 -5.43 -5.32
C ILE A 52 0.65 -5.95 -5.40
N ILE A 53 0.86 -7.24 -5.09
CA ILE A 53 2.18 -7.87 -5.17
C ILE A 53 2.73 -7.82 -6.60
N LEU A 54 1.89 -8.14 -7.59
CA LEU A 54 2.27 -8.12 -9.00
C LEU A 54 2.69 -6.72 -9.46
N ASP A 55 1.93 -5.68 -9.08
CA ASP A 55 2.20 -4.29 -9.49
C ASP A 55 3.47 -3.71 -8.85
N LEU A 56 3.82 -4.18 -7.64
CA LEU A 56 5.03 -3.74 -6.93
C LEU A 56 6.28 -4.55 -7.28
N SER A 57 6.12 -5.78 -7.76
CA SER A 57 7.24 -6.64 -8.18
C SER A 57 7.90 -6.16 -9.48
N HIS A 58 9.17 -6.55 -9.67
CA HIS A 58 9.85 -6.37 -10.95
C HIS A 58 9.28 -7.28 -12.05
N PRO A 59 9.09 -6.78 -13.29
CA PRO A 59 8.62 -7.60 -14.40
C PRO A 59 9.50 -8.83 -14.64
N GLY A 60 8.90 -10.01 -14.68
CA GLY A 60 9.60 -11.27 -14.96
C GLY A 60 10.26 -11.93 -13.74
N VAL A 61 10.08 -11.37 -12.53
CA VAL A 61 10.56 -11.97 -11.27
C VAL A 61 9.35 -12.49 -10.51
N SER A 62 9.26 -13.81 -10.32
CA SER A 62 8.15 -14.46 -9.62
C SER A 62 8.21 -14.32 -8.10
N GLU A 63 9.41 -14.05 -7.56
CA GLU A 63 9.65 -13.81 -6.13
C GLU A 63 10.58 -12.60 -5.98
N ASP A 64 9.99 -11.44 -5.72
CA ASP A 64 10.75 -10.24 -5.42
C ASP A 64 11.05 -10.18 -3.91
N ASP A 65 12.31 -10.40 -3.56
CA ASP A 65 12.81 -10.34 -2.17
C ASP A 65 12.54 -8.97 -1.53
N GLN A 66 12.48 -7.89 -2.31
CA GLN A 66 12.18 -6.57 -1.77
C GLN A 66 10.70 -6.47 -1.37
N VAL A 67 9.78 -6.92 -2.22
CA VAL A 67 8.34 -6.89 -1.93
C VAL A 67 8.03 -7.77 -0.73
N SER A 68 8.57 -8.99 -0.68
CA SER A 68 8.31 -9.92 0.44
C SER A 68 8.84 -9.41 1.78
N ARG A 69 9.94 -8.64 1.78
CA ARG A 69 10.50 -8.02 2.99
C ARG A 69 9.82 -6.72 3.40
N LEU A 70 9.40 -5.90 2.45
CA LEU A 70 8.96 -4.53 2.73
C LEU A 70 7.45 -4.33 2.66
N VAL A 71 6.69 -5.22 2.04
CA VAL A 71 5.26 -5.01 1.79
C VAL A 71 4.41 -6.03 2.55
N THR A 72 3.53 -5.51 3.41
CA THR A 72 2.47 -6.28 4.05
C THR A 72 1.12 -5.79 3.55
N ILE A 73 0.29 -6.68 3.03
CA ILE A 73 -1.10 -6.36 2.65
C ILE A 73 -2.00 -6.73 3.83
N THR A 74 -2.69 -5.74 4.39
CA THR A 74 -3.56 -5.93 5.56
C THR A 74 -5.01 -6.12 5.14
N LYS A 75 -5.83 -6.67 6.03
CA LYS A 75 -7.27 -6.86 5.78
C LYS A 75 -8.14 -5.74 6.30
N ASP A 76 -7.53 -4.85 7.08
CA ASP A 76 -8.20 -3.80 7.82
C ASP A 76 -7.31 -2.54 7.81
N PRO A 77 -7.90 -1.32 7.70
CA PRO A 77 -7.14 -0.07 7.68
C PRO A 77 -6.49 0.25 9.03
N TYR A 78 -7.06 -0.19 10.15
CA TYR A 78 -6.46 0.01 11.47
C TYR A 78 -5.21 -0.86 11.66
N GLU A 79 -5.22 -2.11 11.18
CA GLU A 79 -4.03 -2.98 11.12
C GLU A 79 -2.88 -2.33 10.32
N ALA A 80 -3.22 -1.64 9.22
CA ALA A 80 -2.23 -0.91 8.44
C ALA A 80 -1.59 0.24 9.24
N CYS A 81 -2.42 0.96 10.01
CA CYS A 81 -2.03 2.14 10.78
C CYS A 81 -1.38 1.83 12.14
N GLU A 82 -1.57 0.64 12.70
CA GLU A 82 -1.04 0.25 14.00
C GLU A 82 0.49 0.45 14.07
N GLU A 83 1.01 1.24 15.01
CA GLU A 83 2.45 1.57 15.12
C GLU A 83 3.07 2.21 13.85
N ALA A 84 2.25 2.70 12.91
CA ALA A 84 2.75 3.37 11.73
C ALA A 84 3.31 4.76 12.09
N HIS A 85 4.43 5.13 11.47
CA HIS A 85 5.04 6.45 11.64
C HIS A 85 4.34 7.52 10.80
N ALA A 86 3.67 7.09 9.73
CA ALA A 86 2.93 7.93 8.82
C ALA A 86 1.79 7.13 8.20
N LEU A 87 0.72 7.85 7.88
CA LEU A 87 -0.41 7.38 7.08
C LEU A 87 -0.43 8.18 5.77
N VAL A 88 -0.51 7.48 4.64
CA VAL A 88 -0.64 8.06 3.29
C VAL A 88 -1.94 7.57 2.67
N ILE A 89 -2.86 8.49 2.40
CA ILE A 89 -4.09 8.19 1.65
C ILE A 89 -3.80 8.44 0.17
N CYS A 90 -3.80 7.38 -0.63
CA CYS A 90 -3.51 7.46 -2.06
C CYS A 90 -4.77 7.35 -2.94
N THR A 91 -5.86 6.79 -2.41
CA THR A 91 -7.14 6.67 -3.12
C THR A 91 -8.26 7.22 -2.25
N GLU A 92 -9.16 7.98 -2.85
CA GLU A 92 -10.24 8.73 -2.19
C GLU A 92 -11.47 7.89 -1.81
N TRP A 93 -11.25 6.70 -1.23
CA TRP A 93 -12.33 5.87 -0.72
C TRP A 93 -13.10 6.61 0.39
N ASP A 94 -14.44 6.69 0.26
CA ASP A 94 -15.25 7.46 1.20
C ASP A 94 -15.16 6.92 2.64
N MET A 95 -14.96 5.61 2.81
CA MET A 95 -14.75 4.98 4.12
C MET A 95 -13.57 5.55 4.91
N PHE A 96 -12.54 6.07 4.24
CA PHE A 96 -11.37 6.64 4.92
C PHE A 96 -11.67 7.94 5.66
N LYS A 97 -12.77 8.63 5.31
CA LYS A 97 -13.25 9.81 6.03
C LYS A 97 -13.97 9.44 7.33
N GLU A 98 -14.47 8.21 7.42
CA GLU A 98 -15.29 7.70 8.51
C GLU A 98 -14.49 6.83 9.50
N LEU A 99 -13.19 6.65 9.28
CA LEU A 99 -12.33 5.94 10.21
C LEU A 99 -12.23 6.67 11.55
N ASP A 100 -12.01 5.90 12.61
CA ASP A 100 -11.65 6.45 13.91
C ASP A 100 -10.17 6.85 13.90
N TYR A 101 -9.90 8.14 14.11
CA TYR A 101 -8.55 8.72 14.10
C TYR A 101 -8.03 9.04 15.51
N GLN A 102 -8.78 8.71 16.57
CA GLN A 102 -8.37 8.91 17.96
C GLN A 102 -7.61 7.69 18.50
#